data_AF-D3Z263-F1
#
_entry.id   AF-D3Z263-F1
#
_cell.length_a   1.000
_cell.length_b   1.000
_cell.length_c   1.000
_cell.angle_alpha   90.00
_cell.angle_beta   90.00
_cell.angle_gamma   90.00
#
_symmetry.space_group_name_H-M   'P 1'
#
loop_
_entity.id
_entity.type
_entity.pdbx_description
1 polymer ?
#
loop_
_entity_poly.entity_id
_entity_poly.type
_entity_poly.pdbx_seq_one_letter_code
_entity_poly.pdbx_strand_id
1 'polypeptide(L)'
;MPCVLFAASPSELRLKGGTNAEMAPQIDYTMMVFKPIAEKFGFTFNCDIKTRGYYPKGGGEVIVRVSPVKRLDPINLTDRGSVTKIYGRAFVAGVLPLKVAKDMAAAAVRCIRKEIRDLYVSIQPVQEARDQAFGNGSGIII
;
A
#
# COMPACT_ATOMS: atom_id res chain seq x y z
N MET A 1 4.08 -12.83 -8.44
CA MET A 1 5.34 -12.91 -7.66
C MET A 1 6.00 -14.29 -7.65
N PRO A 2 5.32 -15.45 -7.44
CA PRO A 2 6.04 -16.73 -7.34
C PRO A 2 6.88 -17.06 -8.59
N CYS A 3 6.43 -16.69 -9.79
CA CYS A 3 7.16 -16.97 -11.03
C CYS A 3 8.51 -16.25 -11.15
N VAL A 4 8.61 -15.01 -10.64
CA VAL A 4 9.87 -14.22 -10.72
C VAL A 4 10.77 -14.45 -9.52
N LEU A 5 10.22 -14.98 -8.43
CA LEU A 5 10.96 -15.19 -7.18
C LEU A 5 11.99 -16.31 -7.29
N PHE A 6 11.73 -17.34 -8.10
CA PHE A 6 12.63 -18.47 -8.34
C PHE A 6 13.19 -18.48 -9.78
N ALA A 7 13.17 -17.32 -10.45
CA ALA A 7 13.73 -17.19 -11.79
C ALA A 7 15.26 -17.39 -11.77
N ALA A 8 15.85 -17.66 -12.93
CA ALA A 8 17.29 -17.83 -13.06
C ALA A 8 18.08 -16.51 -12.88
N SER A 9 17.43 -15.37 -13.00
CA SER A 9 18.04 -14.04 -12.95
C SER A 9 17.07 -12.97 -12.40
N PRO A 10 17.58 -11.79 -11.98
CA PRO A 10 16.75 -10.66 -11.57
C PRO A 10 15.70 -10.28 -12.61
N SER A 11 14.51 -9.91 -12.14
CA SER A 11 13.38 -9.52 -12.98
C SER A 11 12.95 -8.09 -12.68
N GLU A 12 12.72 -7.29 -13.72
CA GLU A 12 12.00 -6.02 -13.67
C GLU A 12 10.66 -6.18 -14.40
N LEU A 13 9.56 -5.90 -13.70
CA LEU A 13 8.21 -5.92 -14.25
C LEU A 13 7.65 -4.51 -14.28
N ARG A 14 7.20 -4.06 -15.46
CA ARG A 14 6.44 -2.81 -15.61
C ARG A 14 4.98 -3.15 -15.81
N LEU A 15 4.18 -2.85 -14.79
CA LEU A 15 2.76 -3.20 -14.76
C LEU A 15 1.93 -1.92 -14.89
N LYS A 16 0.94 -1.95 -15.79
CA LYS A 16 0.02 -0.83 -16.03
C LYS A 16 -1.42 -1.26 -15.76
N GLY A 17 -2.23 -0.39 -15.16
CA GLY A 17 -3.62 -0.69 -14.83
C GLY A 17 -4.14 0.07 -13.61
N GLY A 18 -5.13 -0.48 -12.91
CA GLY A 18 -5.59 0.06 -11.64
C GLY A 18 -4.63 -0.28 -10.51
N THR A 19 -4.21 0.72 -9.72
CA THR A 19 -3.45 0.52 -8.47
C THR A 19 -4.36 0.42 -7.24
N ASN A 20 -5.58 0.97 -7.35
CA ASN A 20 -6.59 0.99 -6.31
C ASN A 20 -7.95 0.67 -6.97
N ALA A 21 -8.17 -0.61 -7.25
CA ALA A 21 -9.39 -1.12 -7.90
C ALA A 21 -10.37 -1.70 -6.86
N GLU A 22 -11.67 -1.65 -7.12
CA GLU A 22 -12.72 -2.03 -6.13
C GLU A 22 -12.63 -3.48 -5.63
N MET A 23 -12.24 -4.42 -6.49
CA MET A 23 -12.20 -5.86 -6.19
C MET A 23 -10.77 -6.41 -6.05
N ALA A 24 -9.77 -5.54 -5.92
CA ALA A 24 -8.37 -5.93 -5.77
C ALA A 24 -7.71 -5.22 -4.58
N PRO A 25 -6.76 -5.86 -3.89
CA PRO A 25 -5.96 -5.18 -2.88
C PRO A 25 -5.31 -3.93 -3.48
N GLN A 26 -5.41 -2.81 -2.76
CA GLN A 26 -4.74 -1.57 -3.13
C GLN A 26 -3.22 -1.78 -3.10
N ILE A 27 -2.47 -1.08 -3.96
CA ILE A 27 -1.01 -1.20 -4.02
C ILE A 27 -0.33 -0.93 -2.65
N ASP A 28 -0.96 -0.08 -1.84
CA ASP A 28 -0.59 0.21 -0.47
C ASP A 28 -0.56 -1.03 0.43
N TYR A 29 -1.48 -1.99 0.24
CA TYR A 29 -1.45 -3.28 0.95
C TYR A 29 -0.20 -4.08 0.59
N THR A 30 0.14 -4.13 -0.71
CA THR A 30 1.34 -4.82 -1.18
C THR A 30 2.59 -4.27 -0.51
N MET A 31 2.67 -2.94 -0.35
CA MET A 31 3.83 -2.26 0.23
C MET A 31 3.89 -2.26 1.75
N MET A 32 2.75 -2.07 2.42
CA MET A 32 2.72 -1.87 3.87
C MET A 32 2.41 -3.15 4.66
N VAL A 33 1.74 -4.13 4.05
CA VAL A 33 1.33 -5.37 4.72
C VAL A 33 2.09 -6.56 4.17
N PHE A 34 2.01 -6.78 2.86
CA PHE A 34 2.56 -7.98 2.26
C PHE A 34 4.10 -7.95 2.18
N LYS A 35 4.71 -6.83 1.78
CA LYS A 35 6.17 -6.70 1.69
C LYS A 35 6.88 -7.01 3.02
N PRO A 36 6.50 -6.42 4.18
CA PRO A 36 7.15 -6.76 5.46
C PRO A 36 7.04 -8.24 5.85
N ILE A 37 5.95 -8.91 5.49
CA ILE A 37 5.80 -10.36 5.75
C ILE A 37 6.66 -11.17 4.78
N ALA A 38 6.66 -10.81 3.49
CA ALA A 38 7.51 -11.41 2.47
C ALA A 38 9.01 -11.34 2.84
N GLU A 39 9.47 -10.21 3.36
CA GLU A 39 10.86 -10.02 3.79
C GLU A 39 11.28 -10.96 4.92
N LYS A 40 10.35 -11.40 5.78
CA LYS A 40 10.63 -12.42 6.80
C LYS A 40 10.97 -13.80 6.21
N PHE A 41 10.48 -14.10 5.00
CA PHE A 41 10.81 -15.34 4.28
C PHE A 41 12.16 -15.28 3.55
N GLY A 42 13.00 -14.26 3.82
CA GLY A 42 14.35 -14.18 3.28
C GLY A 42 14.45 -13.62 1.86
N PHE A 43 13.42 -12.91 1.37
CA PHE A 43 13.47 -12.26 0.07
C PHE A 43 12.93 -10.83 0.09
N THR A 44 13.55 -9.95 -0.69
CA THR A 44 13.16 -8.55 -0.81
C THR A 44 12.73 -8.24 -2.22
N PHE A 45 11.74 -7.36 -2.37
CA PHE A 45 11.41 -6.75 -3.65
C PHE A 45 11.18 -5.25 -3.49
N ASN A 46 11.46 -4.52 -4.56
CA ASN A 46 11.16 -3.10 -4.65
C ASN A 46 9.97 -2.90 -5.58
N CYS A 47 9.06 -2.01 -5.21
CA CYS A 47 7.95 -1.62 -6.05
C CYS A 47 7.84 -0.09 -6.03
N ASP A 48 8.18 0.50 -7.17
CA ASP A 48 8.08 1.94 -7.38
C ASP A 48 6.70 2.25 -7.96
N ILE A 49 5.88 3.00 -7.22
CA ILE A 49 4.62 3.51 -7.72
C ILE A 49 4.91 4.77 -8.53
N LYS A 50 4.91 4.67 -9.87
CA LYS A 50 5.17 5.81 -10.75
C LYS A 50 3.94 6.68 -10.89
N THR A 51 2.78 6.05 -11.06
CA THR A 51 1.50 6.74 -11.15
C THR A 51 0.42 5.86 -10.54
N ARG A 52 -0.47 6.44 -9.73
CA ARG A 52 -1.64 5.74 -9.19
C ARG A 52 -2.78 5.77 -10.17
N GLY A 53 -3.46 4.64 -10.33
CA GLY A 53 -4.62 4.49 -11.20
C GLY A 53 -5.85 4.10 -10.41
N TYR A 54 -6.82 4.99 -10.33
CA TYR A 54 -8.06 4.78 -9.56
C TYR A 54 -9.18 4.24 -10.45
N TYR A 55 -10.03 3.40 -9.87
CA TYR A 55 -11.27 2.96 -10.53
C TYR A 55 -12.16 4.16 -10.90
N PRO A 56 -12.89 4.12 -12.04
CA PRO A 56 -12.94 3.06 -13.06
C PRO A 56 -11.86 3.18 -14.14
N LYS A 57 -11.18 4.33 -14.24
CA LYS A 57 -10.30 4.62 -15.39
C LYS A 57 -8.95 3.89 -15.34
N GLY A 58 -8.45 3.55 -14.16
CA GLY A 58 -7.13 2.94 -14.00
C GLY A 58 -6.02 3.91 -14.42
N GLY A 59 -5.08 3.46 -15.27
CA GLY A 59 -4.01 4.29 -15.82
C GLY A 59 -2.78 4.47 -14.92
N GLY A 60 -2.69 3.69 -13.84
CA GLY A 60 -1.52 3.64 -12.98
C GLY A 60 -0.40 2.80 -13.59
N GLU A 61 0.82 3.04 -13.09
CA GLU A 61 2.03 2.34 -13.46
C GLU A 61 2.86 2.04 -12.22
N VAL A 62 3.28 0.77 -12.08
CA VAL A 62 4.21 0.33 -11.05
C VAL A 62 5.38 -0.41 -11.67
N ILE A 63 6.58 -0.19 -11.13
CA ILE A 63 7.79 -0.93 -11.51
C ILE A 63 8.19 -1.83 -10.36
N VAL A 64 8.13 -3.13 -10.56
CA VAL A 64 8.50 -4.14 -9.56
C VAL A 64 9.85 -4.74 -9.92
N ARG A 65 10.80 -4.72 -8.98
CA ARG A 65 12.12 -5.34 -9.13
C ARG A 65 12.29 -6.41 -8.08
N VAL A 66 12.61 -7.63 -8.53
CA VAL A 66 12.77 -8.81 -7.67
C VAL A 66 14.12 -9.45 -7.97
N SER A 67 14.88 -9.74 -6.92
CA SER A 67 16.07 -10.60 -7.02
C SER A 67 15.64 -12.03 -6.70
N PRO A 68 16.03 -13.03 -7.52
CA PRO A 68 15.64 -14.41 -7.29
C PRO A 68 16.29 -14.97 -6.03
N VAL A 69 15.60 -15.91 -5.39
CA VAL A 69 16.08 -16.66 -4.23
C VAL A 69 16.11 -18.15 -4.55
N LYS A 70 17.07 -18.87 -3.95
CA LYS A 70 17.18 -20.34 -4.10
C LYS A 70 16.13 -21.09 -3.26
N ARG A 71 15.75 -20.51 -2.13
CA ARG A 71 14.77 -21.03 -1.18
C ARG A 71 14.16 -19.88 -0.39
N LEU A 72 13.02 -20.14 0.23
CA LEU A 72 12.45 -19.28 1.26
C LEU A 72 12.86 -19.78 2.63
N ASP A 73 13.04 -18.86 3.55
CA ASP A 73 13.29 -19.18 4.95
C ASP A 73 11.95 -19.44 5.66
N PRO A 74 11.82 -20.55 6.41
CA PRO A 74 10.61 -20.80 7.19
C PRO A 74 10.49 -19.76 8.31
N ILE A 75 9.26 -19.30 8.57
CA ILE A 75 8.99 -18.35 9.64
C ILE A 75 8.00 -18.95 10.64
N ASN A 76 8.13 -18.54 11.90
CA ASN A 76 7.19 -18.88 12.96
C ASN A 76 6.42 -17.62 13.37
N LEU A 77 5.12 -17.57 13.06
CA LEU A 77 4.21 -16.46 13.40
C LEU A 77 3.07 -16.97 14.30
N THR A 78 3.44 -17.54 15.44
CA THR A 78 2.50 -18.11 16.41
C THR A 78 2.00 -17.10 17.43
N ASP A 79 2.74 -16.01 17.65
CA ASP A 79 2.33 -14.90 18.50
C ASP A 79 1.91 -13.69 17.66
N ARG A 80 0.72 -13.14 17.97
CA ARG A 80 0.20 -11.91 17.36
C ARG A 80 0.95 -10.68 17.86
N GLY A 81 1.46 -10.73 19.09
CA GLY A 81 1.97 -9.58 19.83
C GLY A 81 0.90 -8.53 20.12
N SER A 82 1.34 -7.39 20.65
CA SER A 82 0.49 -6.23 20.93
C SER A 82 0.65 -5.15 19.85
N VAL A 83 -0.46 -4.52 19.46
CA VAL A 83 -0.40 -3.33 18.59
C VAL A 83 0.26 -2.19 19.36
N THR A 84 1.31 -1.58 18.80
CA THR A 84 2.07 -0.50 19.46
C THR A 84 1.80 0.89 18.88
N LYS A 85 1.40 0.96 17.60
CA LYS A 85 1.05 2.19 16.87
C LYS A 85 0.07 1.86 15.74
N ILE A 86 -0.76 2.83 15.37
CA ILE A 86 -1.57 2.80 14.15
C ILE A 86 -1.15 3.98 13.27
N TYR A 87 -0.86 3.71 12.01
CA TYR A 87 -0.51 4.73 11.04
C TYR A 87 -1.18 4.44 9.72
N GLY A 88 -1.45 5.48 8.95
CA GLY A 88 -2.15 5.31 7.69
C GLY A 88 -2.12 6.58 6.87
N ARG A 89 -2.80 6.53 5.73
CA ARG A 89 -2.97 7.68 4.85
C ARG A 89 -4.40 7.77 4.35
N ALA A 90 -4.95 8.98 4.38
CA ALA A 90 -6.19 9.33 3.69
C ALA A 90 -5.80 10.16 2.47
N PHE A 91 -6.22 9.77 1.27
CA PHE A 91 -5.78 10.41 0.04
C PHE A 91 -6.93 10.87 -0.82
N VAL A 92 -6.67 11.91 -1.60
CA VAL A 92 -7.49 12.39 -2.71
C VAL A 92 -6.61 12.63 -3.93
N ALA A 93 -7.18 12.47 -5.11
CA ALA A 93 -6.52 12.66 -6.40
C ALA A 93 -7.44 13.41 -7.37
N GLY A 94 -6.82 14.05 -8.36
CA GLY A 94 -7.51 14.81 -9.40
C GLY A 94 -8.16 16.08 -8.85
N VAL A 95 -9.45 16.28 -9.14
CA VAL A 95 -10.18 17.51 -8.77
C VAL A 95 -10.73 17.47 -7.34
N LEU A 96 -10.57 16.35 -6.63
CA LEU A 96 -11.11 16.20 -5.28
C LEU A 96 -10.33 17.07 -4.29
N PRO A 97 -11.01 17.84 -3.42
CA PRO A 97 -10.34 18.76 -2.52
C PRO A 97 -9.70 18.01 -1.34
N LEU A 98 -8.50 18.45 -0.94
CA LEU A 98 -7.76 17.94 0.22
C LEU A 98 -8.59 17.88 1.52
N LYS A 99 -9.63 18.73 1.64
CA LYS A 99 -10.56 18.69 2.77
C LYS A 99 -11.19 17.31 2.96
N VAL A 100 -11.54 16.59 1.88
CA VAL A 100 -12.12 15.24 1.97
C VAL A 100 -11.13 14.27 2.64
N ALA A 101 -9.84 14.32 2.28
CA ALA A 101 -8.82 13.50 2.95
C ALA A 101 -8.62 13.89 4.42
N LYS A 102 -8.67 15.18 4.76
CA LYS A 102 -8.62 15.65 6.16
C LYS A 102 -9.81 15.14 6.96
N ASP A 103 -11.01 15.19 6.40
CA ASP A 103 -12.23 14.73 7.05
C ASP A 103 -12.22 13.21 7.26
N MET A 104 -11.77 12.44 6.25
CA MET A 104 -11.53 10.99 6.36
C MET A 104 -10.53 10.65 7.46
N ALA A 105 -9.37 11.31 7.49
CA ALA A 105 -8.34 11.09 8.51
C ALA A 105 -8.87 11.40 9.91
N ALA A 106 -9.56 12.54 10.08
CA ALA A 106 -10.14 12.93 11.36
C ALA A 106 -11.22 11.94 11.81
N ALA A 107 -12.06 11.45 10.90
CA ALA A 107 -13.07 10.44 11.19
C ALA A 107 -12.44 9.12 11.65
N ALA A 108 -11.42 8.64 10.93
CA ALA A 108 -10.69 7.44 11.31
C ALA A 108 -10.05 7.54 12.69
N VAL A 109 -9.34 8.64 12.98
CA VAL A 109 -8.72 8.85 14.30
C VAL A 109 -9.78 8.87 15.40
N ARG A 110 -10.93 9.54 15.19
CA ARG A 110 -12.03 9.54 16.15
C ARG A 110 -12.59 8.13 16.39
N CYS A 111 -12.81 7.35 15.34
CA CYS A 111 -13.32 5.98 15.46
C CYS A 111 -12.34 5.07 16.19
N ILE A 112 -11.05 5.13 15.83
CA ILE A 112 -10.01 4.32 16.46
C ILE A 112 -9.88 4.66 17.94
N ARG A 113 -9.89 5.94 18.31
CA ARG A 113 -9.77 6.38 19.72
C ARG A 113 -10.95 5.98 20.61
N LYS A 114 -12.11 5.67 20.04
CA LYS A 114 -13.24 5.13 20.83
C LYS A 114 -12.94 3.74 21.36
N GLU A 115 -12.28 2.92 20.54
CA GLU A 115 -11.96 1.52 20.84
C GLU A 115 -10.55 1.36 21.47
N ILE A 116 -9.59 2.19 21.06
CA ILE A 116 -8.18 2.10 21.46
C ILE A 116 -7.69 3.49 21.90
N ARG A 117 -7.70 3.73 23.21
CA ARG A 117 -7.49 5.08 23.78
C ARG A 117 -6.02 5.52 23.83
N ASP A 118 -5.13 4.65 24.27
CA ASP A 118 -3.77 5.02 24.67
C ASP A 118 -2.70 4.71 23.62
N LEU A 119 -3.11 4.47 22.38
CA LEU A 119 -2.20 4.13 21.29
C LEU A 119 -1.86 5.37 20.45
N TYR A 120 -0.62 5.45 19.98
CA TYR A 120 -0.25 6.46 18.99
C TYR A 120 -0.99 6.18 17.66
N VAL A 121 -1.79 7.15 17.19
CA VAL A 121 -2.54 7.07 15.94
C VAL A 121 -2.18 8.25 15.04
N SER A 122 -1.71 7.98 13.83
CA SER A 122 -1.33 9.01 12.85
C SER A 122 -1.83 8.66 11.45
N ILE A 123 -2.92 9.29 11.01
CA ILE A 123 -3.44 9.15 9.64
C ILE A 123 -3.12 10.43 8.86
N GLN A 124 -2.24 10.33 7.87
CA GLN A 124 -1.80 11.47 7.09
C GLN A 124 -2.78 11.80 5.95
N PRO A 125 -3.35 13.01 5.88
CA PRO A 125 -4.11 13.45 4.71
C PRO A 125 -3.15 13.82 3.57
N VAL A 126 -3.40 13.31 2.36
CA VAL A 126 -2.54 13.47 1.19
C VAL A 126 -3.37 13.92 -0.02
N GLN A 127 -2.87 14.92 -0.74
CA GLN A 127 -3.28 15.21 -2.11
C GLN A 127 -2.26 14.57 -3.04
N GLU A 128 -2.67 13.61 -3.85
CA GLU A 128 -1.78 13.06 -4.89
C GLU A 128 -1.45 14.15 -5.90
N ALA A 129 -0.17 14.26 -6.26
CA ALA A 129 0.26 15.19 -7.28
C ALA A 129 -0.37 14.82 -8.65
N ARG A 130 -0.58 15.81 -9.52
CA ARG A 130 -1.27 15.62 -10.81
C ARG A 130 -0.56 14.66 -11.75
N ASP A 131 0.76 14.57 -11.64
CA ASP A 131 1.64 13.66 -12.39
C ASP A 131 1.79 12.28 -11.72
N GLN A 132 1.36 12.15 -10.46
CA GLN A 132 1.46 10.92 -9.67
C GLN A 132 0.13 10.15 -9.57
N ALA A 133 -0.96 10.68 -10.14
CA ALA A 133 -2.24 9.99 -10.18
C ALA A 133 -3.02 10.29 -11.47
N PHE A 134 -3.60 9.24 -12.06
CA PHE A 134 -4.52 9.36 -13.19
C PHE A 134 -5.98 9.36 -12.73
N GLY A 135 -6.71 10.40 -13.13
CA GLY A 135 -8.13 10.56 -12.80
C GLY A 135 -8.39 11.06 -11.38
N ASN A 136 -9.66 10.94 -10.98
CA ASN A 136 -10.12 11.31 -9.65
C ASN A 136 -10.21 10.05 -8.79
N GLY A 137 -9.85 10.16 -7.51
CA GLY A 137 -9.95 9.04 -6.59
C GLY A 137 -9.76 9.51 -5.16
N SER A 138 -10.35 8.78 -4.23
CA SER A 138 -10.17 9.04 -2.80
C SER A 138 -10.23 7.73 -2.04
N GLY A 139 -9.56 7.68 -0.91
CA GLY A 139 -9.57 6.51 -0.06
C GLY A 139 -8.78 6.72 1.21
N ILE A 140 -8.80 5.68 2.04
CA ILE A 140 -8.07 5.67 3.30
C ILE A 140 -7.48 4.27 3.50
N ILE A 141 -6.23 4.23 3.94
CA ILE A 141 -5.51 3.03 4.39
C ILE A 141 -5.10 3.27 5.84
N ILE A 142 -5.29 2.25 6.68
CA ILE A 142 -5.01 2.24 8.12
C ILE A 142 -4.25 0.95 8.45
#